data_AF-A0A967ISL1-F1
#
_entry.id   AF-A0A967ISL1-F1
#
_cell.length_a   1.000
_cell.length_b   1.000
_cell.length_c   1.000
_cell.angle_alpha   90.00
_cell.angle_beta   90.00
_cell.angle_gamma   90.00
#
_symmetry.space_group_name_H-M   'P 1'
#
loop_
_entity.id
_entity.type
_entity.pdbx_description
1 polymer ?
#
loop_
_entity_poly.entity_id
_entity_poly.type
_entity_poly.pdbx_seq_one_letter_code
_entity_poly.pdbx_strand_id
1 'polypeptide(L)'
;MTDLENVNNNLDGNYYLTNDIDASATAVDGYQNYYEKKYGWWLDKNVGWGPIGLPFGAPAYIGGFTGTFDGCGYSITGLTIDGWNSVHEIGLFGDIEGDAKVANLTVEITFTAVNGGAGGLAGRADDPTANILIQNCHVSGTVNLRGSISEIGGLIGNSAGDASYDVQIYDCSTDMAITQTLAGAMRYVGGLTGRSSYSLIYNCFATGDINGAGHSNTEYIGGLCGRFGSSATMEYCYSTGDVEGAYFVGGLVGQYYGSGGYIRKC
;
A
#
# COMPACT_ATOMS: atom_id res chain seq x y z
N MET A 1 -0.23 -19.86 7.92
CA MET A 1 -0.67 -19.21 6.66
C MET A 1 -2.19 -19.21 6.48
N THR A 2 -2.86 -20.37 6.58
CA THR A 2 -4.32 -20.50 6.34
C THR A 2 -5.19 -19.52 7.13
N ASP A 3 -4.84 -19.23 8.39
CA ASP A 3 -5.64 -18.31 9.22
C ASP A 3 -5.64 -16.87 8.69
N LEU A 4 -4.51 -16.39 8.17
CA LEU A 4 -4.42 -15.05 7.57
C LEU A 4 -5.22 -14.98 6.26
N GLU A 5 -5.17 -16.03 5.43
CA GLU A 5 -5.97 -16.11 4.20
C GLU A 5 -7.47 -16.12 4.50
N ASN A 6 -7.88 -16.72 5.62
CA ASN A 6 -9.28 -16.85 6.00
C ASN A 6 -9.94 -15.52 6.40
N VAL A 7 -9.18 -14.45 6.60
CA VAL A 7 -9.74 -13.09 6.79
C VAL A 7 -10.63 -12.71 5.61
N ASN A 8 -10.29 -13.15 4.39
CA ASN A 8 -11.09 -12.95 3.19
C ASN A 8 -12.46 -13.66 3.21
N ASN A 9 -12.79 -14.44 4.24
CA ASN A 9 -14.14 -14.99 4.42
C ASN A 9 -15.06 -14.08 5.25
N ASN A 10 -14.52 -13.09 5.95
CA ASN A 10 -15.27 -12.23 6.86
C ASN A 10 -14.57 -10.86 7.03
N LEU A 11 -14.71 -9.99 6.02
CA LEU A 11 -13.93 -8.75 5.89
C LEU A 11 -14.31 -7.63 6.88
N ASP A 12 -15.45 -7.76 7.57
CA ASP A 12 -15.92 -6.87 8.65
C ASP A 12 -15.57 -7.41 10.06
N GLY A 13 -14.82 -8.51 10.13
CA GLY A 13 -14.42 -9.16 11.37
C GLY A 13 -13.36 -8.38 12.18
N ASN A 14 -13.14 -8.84 13.41
CA ASN A 14 -12.08 -8.34 14.28
C ASN A 14 -11.00 -9.41 14.46
N TYR A 15 -9.78 -9.09 14.05
CA TYR A 15 -8.64 -10.00 13.98
C TYR A 15 -7.50 -9.46 14.85
N TYR A 16 -6.91 -10.36 15.62
CA TYR A 16 -5.81 -10.06 16.53
C TYR A 16 -4.71 -11.10 16.33
N LEU A 17 -3.49 -10.67 16.06
CA LEU A 17 -2.37 -11.60 16.03
C LEU A 17 -2.02 -12.06 17.44
N THR A 18 -1.69 -13.34 17.58
CA THR A 18 -1.28 -13.94 18.85
C THR A 18 0.17 -14.45 18.82
N ASN A 19 0.81 -14.36 17.66
CA ASN A 19 2.19 -14.73 17.39
C ASN A 19 2.64 -14.09 16.07
N ASP A 20 3.95 -14.02 15.85
CA ASP A 20 4.51 -13.69 14.54
C ASP A 20 4.09 -14.72 13.49
N ILE A 21 3.81 -14.25 12.27
CA ILE A 21 3.48 -15.08 11.12
C ILE A 21 4.66 -15.10 10.15
N ASP A 22 5.17 -16.30 9.89
CA ASP A 22 6.04 -16.57 8.74
C ASP A 22 5.17 -16.86 7.51
N ALA A 23 5.23 -15.95 6.54
CA ALA A 23 4.52 -16.02 5.28
C ALA A 23 5.44 -16.38 4.09
N SER A 24 6.66 -16.87 4.34
CA SER A 24 7.63 -17.28 3.30
C SER A 24 7.10 -18.34 2.33
N ALA A 25 6.08 -19.11 2.75
CA ALA A 25 5.37 -20.04 1.87
C ALA A 25 4.76 -19.36 0.63
N THR A 26 4.44 -18.07 0.70
CA THR A 26 3.91 -17.28 -0.41
C THR A 26 4.92 -17.06 -1.55
N ALA A 27 6.22 -17.27 -1.31
CA ALA A 27 7.26 -17.19 -2.34
C ALA A 27 7.48 -18.52 -3.10
N VAL A 28 6.83 -19.61 -2.68
CA VAL A 28 7.07 -20.95 -3.22
C VAL A 28 6.32 -21.13 -4.54
N ASP A 29 7.01 -21.64 -5.57
CA ASP A 29 6.37 -21.99 -6.84
C ASP A 29 5.24 -23.01 -6.63
N GLY A 30 4.08 -22.76 -7.23
CA GLY A 30 2.86 -23.54 -7.01
C GLY A 30 2.08 -23.19 -5.74
N TYR A 31 2.47 -22.15 -4.99
CA TYR A 31 1.65 -21.64 -3.89
C TYR A 31 0.28 -21.19 -4.41
N GLN A 32 -0.78 -21.76 -3.85
CA GLN A 32 -2.15 -21.36 -4.16
C GLN A 32 -2.65 -20.38 -3.10
N ASN A 33 -2.94 -19.14 -3.47
CA ASN A 33 -3.58 -18.19 -2.57
C ASN A 33 -5.08 -18.50 -2.37
N TYR A 34 -5.70 -17.73 -1.48
CA TYR A 34 -7.14 -17.76 -1.21
C TYR A 34 -8.00 -17.77 -2.49
N TYR A 35 -7.69 -16.92 -3.48
CA TYR A 35 -8.49 -16.76 -4.69
C TYR A 35 -8.34 -17.95 -5.64
N GLU A 36 -7.13 -18.47 -5.80
CA GLU A 36 -6.89 -19.68 -6.57
C GLU A 36 -7.64 -20.89 -5.97
N LYS A 37 -7.60 -21.04 -4.65
CA LYS A 37 -8.31 -22.10 -3.90
C LYS A 37 -9.83 -21.96 -4.03
N LYS A 38 -10.36 -20.73 -3.89
CA LYS A 38 -11.81 -20.46 -3.87
C LYS A 38 -12.45 -20.48 -5.25
N TYR A 39 -11.78 -19.90 -6.24
CA TYR A 39 -12.37 -19.67 -7.56
C TYR A 39 -11.88 -20.66 -8.62
N GLY A 40 -10.71 -21.31 -8.53
CA GLY A 40 -10.27 -22.43 -9.39
C GLY A 40 -10.04 -22.13 -10.89
N TRP A 41 -10.84 -21.24 -11.50
CA TRP A 41 -10.73 -20.70 -12.86
C TRP A 41 -10.05 -19.31 -12.89
N TRP A 42 -9.41 -18.93 -11.78
CA TRP A 42 -8.68 -17.68 -11.65
C TRP A 42 -7.51 -17.59 -12.64
N LEU A 43 -7.31 -16.40 -13.22
CA LEU A 43 -6.34 -16.16 -14.31
C LEU A 43 -4.90 -16.00 -13.80
N ASP A 44 -4.69 -15.25 -12.74
CA ASP A 44 -3.36 -14.99 -12.16
C ASP A 44 -2.98 -16.12 -11.19
N LYS A 45 -2.22 -17.11 -11.66
CA LYS A 45 -1.77 -18.26 -10.86
C LYS A 45 -0.33 -18.11 -10.42
N ASN A 46 0.02 -18.70 -9.27
CA ASN A 46 1.38 -18.69 -8.72
C ASN A 46 1.90 -17.27 -8.46
N VAL A 47 1.01 -16.34 -8.10
CA VAL A 47 1.33 -14.93 -7.84
C VAL A 47 1.62 -14.64 -6.36
N GLY A 48 1.87 -15.69 -5.59
CA GLY A 48 2.11 -15.63 -4.16
C GLY A 48 0.86 -15.23 -3.38
N TRP A 49 1.00 -14.26 -2.48
CA TRP A 49 -0.06 -13.79 -1.59
C TRP A 49 -1.28 -13.24 -2.34
N GLY A 50 -2.46 -13.62 -1.85
CA GLY A 50 -3.74 -13.03 -2.24
C GLY A 50 -4.12 -11.95 -1.23
N PRO A 51 -4.12 -10.66 -1.61
CA PRO A 51 -4.41 -9.56 -0.69
C PRO A 51 -5.72 -9.75 0.08
N ILE A 52 -5.80 -9.22 1.29
CA ILE A 52 -7.06 -9.17 2.06
C ILE A 52 -7.91 -8.05 1.51
N GLY A 53 -9.16 -8.35 1.15
CA GLY A 53 -10.06 -7.38 0.52
C GLY A 53 -9.55 -7.01 -0.87
N LEU A 54 -10.08 -7.67 -1.90
CA LEU A 54 -9.72 -7.37 -3.28
C LEU A 54 -10.79 -6.46 -3.91
N PRO A 55 -10.39 -5.29 -4.43
CA PRO A 55 -11.26 -4.43 -5.20
C PRO A 55 -11.32 -4.90 -6.68
N PHE A 56 -11.86 -4.04 -7.54
CA PHE A 56 -12.17 -4.30 -8.95
C PHE A 56 -11.01 -4.99 -9.72
N GLY A 57 -11.35 -5.89 -10.65
CA GLY A 57 -10.37 -6.65 -11.45
C GLY A 57 -10.27 -8.13 -11.07
N ALA A 58 -10.73 -8.47 -9.86
CA ALA A 58 -11.15 -9.82 -9.53
C ALA A 58 -12.42 -10.22 -10.34
N PRO A 59 -12.61 -11.49 -10.70
CA PRO A 59 -13.81 -12.01 -11.35
C PRO A 59 -15.07 -11.90 -10.48
N ALA A 60 -14.93 -11.51 -9.21
CA ALA A 60 -15.99 -10.96 -8.38
C ALA A 60 -15.40 -9.91 -7.44
N TYR A 61 -15.99 -8.71 -7.40
CA TYR A 61 -15.73 -7.74 -6.34
C TYR A 61 -16.17 -8.34 -5.01
N ILE A 62 -15.25 -8.51 -4.07
CA ILE A 62 -15.58 -9.05 -2.73
C ILE A 62 -15.63 -7.96 -1.64
N GLY A 63 -15.34 -6.71 -2.01
CA GLY A 63 -15.27 -5.56 -1.09
C GLY A 63 -13.88 -5.40 -0.47
N GLY A 64 -13.61 -4.19 0.01
CA GLY A 64 -12.45 -3.93 0.87
C GLY A 64 -12.63 -4.48 2.28
N PHE A 65 -11.53 -4.50 3.03
CA PHE A 65 -11.54 -4.80 4.46
C PHE A 65 -12.17 -3.64 5.24
N THR A 66 -13.23 -3.93 6.01
CA THR A 66 -13.99 -2.94 6.79
C THR A 66 -13.92 -3.16 8.30
N GLY A 67 -13.23 -4.23 8.72
CA GLY A 67 -13.13 -4.66 10.11
C GLY A 67 -11.95 -4.06 10.88
N THR A 68 -11.55 -4.77 11.94
CA THR A 68 -10.34 -4.43 12.72
C THR A 68 -9.27 -5.50 12.53
N PHE A 69 -8.04 -5.09 12.22
CA PHE A 69 -6.87 -5.95 12.19
C PHE A 69 -5.79 -5.37 13.10
N ASP A 70 -5.62 -5.95 14.28
CA ASP A 70 -4.62 -5.53 15.26
C ASP A 70 -3.49 -6.56 15.30
N GLY A 71 -2.29 -6.13 14.91
CA GLY A 71 -1.09 -6.97 14.98
C GLY A 71 -0.65 -7.24 16.42
N CYS A 72 -1.17 -6.51 17.42
CA CYS A 72 -0.78 -6.62 18.83
C CYS A 72 0.74 -6.56 19.06
N GLY A 73 1.48 -5.89 18.16
CA GLY A 73 2.94 -5.80 18.16
C GLY A 73 3.67 -6.94 17.46
N TYR A 74 2.96 -7.94 16.94
CA TYR A 74 3.53 -9.05 16.16
C TYR A 74 3.78 -8.66 14.70
N SER A 75 4.55 -9.51 14.03
CA SER A 75 5.01 -9.31 12.66
C SER A 75 4.43 -10.33 11.70
N ILE A 76 4.25 -9.93 10.44
CA ILE A 76 4.04 -10.82 9.29
C ILE A 76 5.28 -10.69 8.41
N THR A 77 6.05 -11.76 8.23
CA THR A 77 7.35 -11.72 7.53
C THR A 77 7.41 -12.65 6.33
N GLY A 78 8.33 -12.39 5.40
CA GLY A 78 8.50 -13.20 4.19
C GLY A 78 7.31 -13.18 3.21
N LEU A 79 6.42 -12.18 3.33
CA LEU A 79 5.25 -12.07 2.47
C LEU A 79 5.68 -11.72 1.03
N THR A 80 5.22 -12.47 0.04
CA THR A 80 5.60 -12.28 -1.36
C THR A 80 4.37 -12.18 -2.24
N ILE A 81 4.33 -11.15 -3.09
CA ILE A 81 3.36 -10.99 -4.16
C ILE A 81 4.12 -10.89 -5.48
N ASP A 82 3.91 -11.78 -6.44
CA ASP A 82 4.66 -11.76 -7.71
C ASP A 82 3.74 -11.70 -8.93
N GLY A 83 3.46 -10.48 -9.40
CA GLY A 83 2.99 -10.29 -10.77
C GLY A 83 1.50 -10.51 -11.00
N TRP A 84 0.64 -9.97 -10.12
CA TRP A 84 -0.78 -9.81 -10.44
C TRP A 84 -0.92 -8.89 -11.67
N ASN A 85 -1.54 -9.41 -12.73
CA ASN A 85 -1.79 -8.66 -13.97
C ASN A 85 -3.22 -8.14 -14.05
N SER A 86 -4.15 -8.83 -13.37
CA SER A 86 -5.58 -8.55 -13.41
C SER A 86 -6.09 -7.79 -12.18
N VAL A 87 -5.26 -7.65 -11.15
CA VAL A 87 -5.57 -6.91 -9.92
C VAL A 87 -4.81 -5.59 -9.92
N HIS A 88 -5.50 -4.52 -9.53
CA HIS A 88 -4.95 -3.18 -9.53
C HIS A 88 -4.43 -2.77 -8.17
N GLU A 89 -4.94 -3.32 -7.06
CA GLU A 89 -4.57 -2.91 -5.72
C GLU A 89 -3.91 -4.05 -4.95
N ILE A 90 -2.62 -3.90 -4.65
CA ILE A 90 -1.84 -4.94 -4.00
C ILE A 90 -1.11 -4.46 -2.73
N GLY A 91 -1.02 -5.36 -1.76
CA GLY A 91 -0.41 -5.20 -0.45
C GLY A 91 -0.76 -6.39 0.43
N LEU A 92 -0.51 -6.30 1.75
CA LEU A 92 -1.14 -7.22 2.69
C LEU A 92 -2.67 -7.16 2.53
N PHE A 93 -3.20 -5.94 2.45
CA PHE A 93 -4.56 -5.62 2.04
C PHE A 93 -4.55 -5.16 0.57
N GLY A 94 -5.55 -5.56 -0.21
CA GLY A 94 -5.77 -4.94 -1.51
C GLY A 94 -6.41 -3.58 -1.26
N ASP A 95 -7.50 -3.59 -0.52
CA ASP A 95 -8.32 -2.42 -0.26
C ASP A 95 -8.84 -2.39 1.17
N ILE A 96 -8.77 -1.21 1.78
CA ILE A 96 -9.28 -0.91 3.10
C ILE A 96 -10.39 0.15 2.91
N GLU A 97 -11.58 -0.14 3.39
CA GLU A 97 -12.79 0.68 3.18
C GLU A 97 -13.56 0.79 4.52
N GLY A 98 -14.64 1.57 4.56
CA GLY A 98 -15.50 1.72 5.74
C GLY A 98 -14.79 2.28 6.98
N ASP A 99 -15.27 1.90 8.17
CA ASP A 99 -14.72 2.33 9.47
C ASP A 99 -13.56 1.42 9.93
N ALA A 100 -12.76 0.94 8.97
CA ALA A 100 -11.71 -0.06 9.20
C ALA A 100 -10.58 0.47 10.08
N LYS A 101 -9.99 -0.46 10.84
CA LYS A 101 -8.85 -0.18 11.73
C LYS A 101 -7.74 -1.19 11.50
N VAL A 102 -6.56 -0.73 11.13
CA VAL A 102 -5.36 -1.56 11.02
C VAL A 102 -4.29 -0.98 11.94
N ALA A 103 -3.82 -1.77 12.90
CA ALA A 103 -2.92 -1.23 13.91
C ALA A 103 -1.85 -2.22 14.42
N ASN A 104 -0.78 -1.65 15.01
CA ASN A 104 0.24 -2.37 15.80
C ASN A 104 0.87 -3.56 15.06
N LEU A 105 1.25 -3.36 13.81
CA LEU A 105 1.64 -4.44 12.91
C LEU A 105 2.94 -4.11 12.21
N THR A 106 3.88 -5.07 12.22
CA THR A 106 5.06 -5.03 11.35
C THR A 106 4.85 -5.97 10.17
N VAL A 107 5.12 -5.50 8.95
CA VAL A 107 5.02 -6.30 7.72
C VAL A 107 6.34 -6.25 6.97
N GLU A 108 6.93 -7.41 6.70
CA GLU A 108 8.01 -7.56 5.72
C GLU A 108 7.42 -8.17 4.45
N ILE A 109 7.46 -7.40 3.36
CA ILE A 109 6.83 -7.77 2.10
C ILE A 109 7.71 -7.44 0.91
N THR A 110 7.79 -8.37 -0.03
CA THR A 110 8.32 -8.14 -1.37
C THR A 110 7.20 -8.26 -2.37
N PHE A 111 7.04 -7.23 -3.22
CA PHE A 111 6.04 -7.33 -4.29
C PHE A 111 6.52 -6.84 -5.65
N THR A 112 6.16 -7.60 -6.67
CA THR A 112 6.24 -7.20 -8.08
C THR A 112 4.89 -6.67 -8.52
N ALA A 113 4.80 -5.35 -8.71
CA ALA A 113 3.58 -4.69 -9.19
C ALA A 113 3.61 -4.53 -10.72
N VAL A 114 2.46 -4.70 -11.37
CA VAL A 114 2.31 -4.56 -12.83
C VAL A 114 1.37 -3.42 -13.21
N ASN A 115 0.28 -3.20 -12.47
CA ASN A 115 -0.68 -2.13 -12.70
C ASN A 115 -1.29 -1.62 -11.37
N GLY A 116 -1.90 -0.42 -11.41
CA GLY A 116 -2.78 0.12 -10.37
C GLY A 116 -2.10 0.79 -9.16
N GLY A 117 -2.62 0.56 -7.96
CA GLY A 117 -2.12 1.05 -6.68
C GLY A 117 -1.36 -0.05 -5.91
N ALA A 118 -0.21 0.28 -5.34
CA ALA A 118 0.53 -0.70 -4.54
C ALA A 118 1.14 -0.08 -3.29
N GLY A 119 1.02 -0.78 -2.18
CA GLY A 119 1.68 -0.46 -0.92
C GLY A 119 1.85 -1.70 -0.08
N GLY A 120 2.91 -1.76 0.73
CA GLY A 120 3.21 -2.99 1.46
C GLY A 120 2.17 -3.33 2.52
N LEU A 121 1.51 -2.32 3.11
CA LEU A 121 0.33 -2.54 3.93
C LEU A 121 -0.93 -2.67 3.07
N ALA A 122 -1.19 -1.69 2.20
CA ALA A 122 -2.40 -1.68 1.37
C ALA A 122 -2.17 -1.12 -0.04
N GLY A 123 -2.86 -1.68 -1.04
CA GLY A 123 -2.93 -1.06 -2.37
C GLY A 123 -3.73 0.26 -2.33
N ARG A 124 -4.87 0.22 -1.64
CA ARG A 124 -5.78 1.36 -1.47
C ARG A 124 -6.35 1.41 -0.05
N ALA A 125 -6.54 2.62 0.45
CA ALA A 125 -7.38 2.95 1.59
C ALA A 125 -8.27 4.11 1.16
N ASP A 126 -9.55 3.83 0.90
CA ASP A 126 -10.47 4.82 0.32
C ASP A 126 -11.92 4.54 0.75
N ASP A 127 -12.55 5.51 1.40
CA ASP A 127 -13.99 5.44 1.67
C ASP A 127 -14.62 6.85 1.77
N PRO A 128 -15.72 7.11 1.03
CA PRO A 128 -16.40 8.41 1.06
C PRO A 128 -17.48 8.51 2.15
N THR A 129 -17.63 7.51 3.01
CA THR A 129 -18.73 7.38 3.99
C THR A 129 -18.27 7.12 5.43
N ALA A 130 -16.99 6.81 5.65
CA ALA A 130 -16.44 6.50 6.96
C ALA A 130 -14.93 6.85 7.04
N ASN A 131 -14.43 7.02 8.27
CA ASN A 131 -13.01 7.25 8.49
C ASN A 131 -12.26 5.91 8.51
N ILE A 132 -11.09 5.86 7.90
CA ILE A 132 -10.18 4.71 7.99
C ILE A 132 -9.06 5.08 8.96
N LEU A 133 -8.71 4.17 9.88
CA LEU A 133 -7.59 4.35 10.80
C LEU A 133 -6.49 3.34 10.55
N ILE A 134 -5.29 3.84 10.26
CA ILE A 134 -4.06 3.06 10.13
C ILE A 134 -3.05 3.64 11.12
N GLN A 135 -2.65 2.84 12.11
CA GLN A 135 -1.86 3.35 13.23
C GLN A 135 -0.74 2.40 13.65
N ASN A 136 0.46 2.92 13.91
CA ASN A 136 1.56 2.13 14.47
C ASN A 136 1.86 0.89 13.61
N CYS A 137 1.93 1.11 12.29
CA CYS A 137 2.23 0.08 11.30
C CYS A 137 3.59 0.35 10.65
N HIS A 138 4.41 -0.68 10.55
CA HIS A 138 5.77 -0.59 10.05
C HIS A 138 5.96 -1.57 8.90
N VAL A 139 6.43 -1.09 7.75
CA VAL A 139 6.56 -1.92 6.55
C VAL A 139 7.98 -1.86 6.01
N SER A 140 8.54 -3.02 5.67
CA SER A 140 9.88 -3.13 5.09
C SER A 140 9.90 -4.16 3.96
N GLY A 141 10.93 -4.09 3.12
CA GLY A 141 11.11 -5.00 2.00
C GLY A 141 11.31 -4.25 0.69
N THR A 142 10.79 -4.81 -0.41
CA THR A 142 11.09 -4.30 -1.75
C THR A 142 9.88 -4.22 -2.67
N VAL A 143 9.88 -3.18 -3.50
CA VAL A 143 8.88 -2.98 -4.56
C VAL A 143 9.58 -3.02 -5.91
N ASN A 144 9.20 -3.99 -6.75
CA ASN A 144 9.70 -4.13 -8.10
C ASN A 144 8.59 -3.80 -9.11
N LEU A 145 8.75 -2.71 -9.86
CA LEU A 145 7.73 -2.27 -10.81
C LEU A 145 8.03 -2.80 -12.23
N ARG A 146 7.05 -3.46 -12.85
CA ARG A 146 7.15 -4.08 -14.18
C ARG A 146 6.19 -3.52 -15.25
N GLY A 147 5.35 -2.54 -14.91
CA GLY A 147 4.36 -1.97 -15.84
C GLY A 147 4.10 -0.47 -15.66
N SER A 148 2.94 0.00 -16.12
CA SER A 148 2.54 1.43 -16.00
C SER A 148 1.66 1.61 -14.78
N ILE A 149 2.26 2.04 -13.67
CA ILE A 149 1.64 1.98 -12.36
C ILE A 149 1.38 3.40 -11.85
N SER A 150 0.18 3.63 -11.34
CA SER A 150 -0.33 4.96 -11.09
C SER A 150 -0.01 5.47 -9.69
N GLU A 151 -0.11 4.61 -8.67
CA GLU A 151 0.06 5.01 -7.27
C GLU A 151 0.92 4.00 -6.48
N ILE A 152 2.16 4.34 -6.17
CA ILE A 152 3.07 3.48 -5.38
C ILE A 152 3.42 4.15 -4.07
N GLY A 153 3.07 3.53 -2.95
CA GLY A 153 3.54 3.91 -1.62
C GLY A 153 4.33 2.77 -0.99
N GLY A 154 5.26 3.06 -0.07
CA GLY A 154 5.82 1.99 0.76
C GLY A 154 4.77 1.40 1.71
N LEU A 155 3.87 2.22 2.25
CA LEU A 155 2.80 1.82 3.16
C LEU A 155 1.50 1.59 2.39
N ILE A 156 1.01 2.64 1.70
CA ILE A 156 -0.29 2.64 1.01
C ILE A 156 -0.12 3.22 -0.40
N GLY A 157 -0.60 2.52 -1.42
CA GLY A 157 -0.60 3.07 -2.79
C GLY A 157 -1.43 4.35 -2.88
N ASN A 158 -2.74 4.22 -2.70
CA ASN A 158 -3.69 5.33 -2.73
C ASN A 158 -4.40 5.50 -1.38
N SER A 159 -4.26 6.69 -0.79
CA SER A 159 -5.04 7.12 0.38
C SER A 159 -5.98 8.25 -0.04
N ALA A 160 -7.28 7.99 -0.01
CA ALA A 160 -8.29 8.94 -0.46
C ALA A 160 -9.52 8.92 0.44
N GLY A 161 -9.81 10.01 1.14
CA GLY A 161 -11.09 10.19 1.81
C GLY A 161 -12.07 11.04 1.00
N ASP A 162 -13.03 11.63 1.69
CA ASP A 162 -13.93 12.67 1.18
C ASP A 162 -13.93 13.90 2.10
N ALA A 163 -14.63 14.98 1.74
CA ALA A 163 -14.67 16.22 2.50
C ALA A 163 -15.17 16.06 3.96
N SER A 164 -15.84 14.94 4.28
CA SER A 164 -16.34 14.65 5.63
C SER A 164 -15.61 13.49 6.33
N TYR A 165 -14.74 12.78 5.62
CA TYR A 165 -14.15 11.53 6.10
C TYR A 165 -12.69 11.44 5.67
N ASP A 166 -11.81 11.22 6.66
CA ASP A 166 -10.38 11.18 6.42
C ASP A 166 -9.86 9.74 6.44
N VAL A 167 -8.84 9.49 5.62
CA VAL A 167 -7.90 8.39 5.86
C VAL A 167 -6.84 8.87 6.84
N GLN A 168 -6.81 8.28 8.04
CA GLN A 168 -5.96 8.69 9.14
C GLN A 168 -4.77 7.74 9.28
N ILE A 169 -3.56 8.26 9.11
CA ILE A 169 -2.30 7.51 9.12
C ILE A 169 -1.40 8.09 10.22
N TYR A 170 -1.21 7.33 11.30
CA TYR A 170 -0.51 7.77 12.51
C TYR A 170 0.65 6.84 12.86
N ASP A 171 1.79 7.42 13.24
CA ASP A 171 2.89 6.67 13.86
C ASP A 171 3.40 5.50 12.99
N CYS A 172 3.28 5.63 11.66
CA CYS A 172 3.66 4.60 10.71
C CYS A 172 5.04 4.85 10.10
N SER A 173 5.73 3.78 9.71
CA SER A 173 7.02 3.92 9.04
C SER A 173 7.21 2.93 7.90
N THR A 174 8.06 3.31 6.95
CA THR A 174 8.45 2.44 5.85
C THR A 174 9.95 2.43 5.61
N ASP A 175 10.49 1.24 5.38
CA ASP A 175 11.84 1.00 4.87
C ASP A 175 11.75 0.15 3.60
N MET A 176 10.88 0.58 2.68
CA MET A 176 10.64 -0.10 1.40
C MET A 176 11.59 0.46 0.34
N ALA A 177 12.45 -0.38 -0.22
CA ALA A 177 13.24 -0.01 -1.40
C ALA A 177 12.36 -0.10 -2.65
N ILE A 178 12.15 1.01 -3.35
CA ILE A 178 11.28 1.09 -4.52
C ILE A 178 12.13 1.21 -5.78
N THR A 179 12.05 0.24 -6.68
CA THR A 179 12.81 0.24 -7.92
C THR A 179 11.92 -0.09 -9.11
N GLN A 180 12.06 0.69 -10.19
CA GLN A 180 11.48 0.34 -11.47
C GLN A 180 12.49 -0.40 -12.35
N THR A 181 12.11 -1.59 -12.84
CA THR A 181 13.02 -2.46 -13.59
C THR A 181 12.76 -2.48 -15.11
N LEU A 182 11.58 -2.03 -15.55
CA LEU A 182 11.17 -2.02 -16.95
C LEU A 182 10.70 -0.64 -17.40
N ALA A 183 10.89 -0.34 -18.69
CA ALA A 183 10.40 0.89 -19.29
C ALA A 183 8.87 0.95 -19.24
N GLY A 184 8.33 1.80 -18.37
CA GLY A 184 6.90 2.03 -18.15
C GLY A 184 6.69 3.38 -17.46
N ALA A 185 5.45 3.87 -17.41
CA ALA A 185 5.17 5.12 -16.71
C ALA A 185 4.93 4.85 -15.21
N MET A 186 5.85 5.32 -14.34
CA MET A 186 5.54 5.66 -12.95
C MET A 186 4.84 7.01 -12.94
N ARG A 187 3.68 7.11 -12.27
CA ARG A 187 3.04 8.41 -12.05
C ARG A 187 3.34 8.95 -10.66
N TYR A 188 2.74 8.39 -9.62
CA TYR A 188 2.87 8.93 -8.26
C TYR A 188 3.57 7.92 -7.38
N VAL A 189 4.76 8.27 -6.89
CA VAL A 189 5.61 7.37 -6.11
C VAL A 189 6.02 8.08 -4.81
N GLY A 190 5.71 7.47 -3.68
CA GLY A 190 6.10 7.95 -2.37
C GLY A 190 6.70 6.86 -1.50
N GLY A 191 7.67 7.21 -0.65
CA GLY A 191 8.22 6.26 0.32
C GLY A 191 7.16 5.77 1.30
N LEU A 192 6.15 6.59 1.63
CA LEU A 192 5.02 6.21 2.49
C LEU A 192 3.73 6.02 1.68
N THR A 193 3.32 7.03 0.90
CA THR A 193 2.07 7.02 0.14
C THR A 193 2.28 7.41 -1.32
N GLY A 194 1.70 6.68 -2.27
CA GLY A 194 1.76 7.10 -3.69
C GLY A 194 0.95 8.37 -3.91
N ARG A 195 -0.30 8.35 -3.46
CA ARG A 195 -1.21 9.50 -3.50
C ARG A 195 -1.95 9.65 -2.18
N SER A 196 -2.12 10.90 -1.75
CA SER A 196 -2.93 11.26 -0.58
C SER A 196 -3.90 12.37 -0.90
N SER A 197 -5.16 12.26 -0.50
CA SER A 197 -6.21 13.28 -0.66
C SER A 197 -7.25 13.07 0.44
N TYR A 198 -7.71 14.13 1.11
CA TYR A 198 -8.57 13.98 2.30
C TYR A 198 -7.99 12.94 3.28
N SER A 199 -6.72 13.14 3.64
CA SER A 199 -5.98 12.23 4.50
C SER A 199 -5.20 13.02 5.53
N LEU A 200 -5.05 12.46 6.72
CA LEU A 200 -4.19 13.00 7.77
C LEU A 200 -3.00 12.06 7.97
N ILE A 201 -1.82 12.53 7.59
CA ILE A 201 -0.55 11.84 7.80
C ILE A 201 0.20 12.54 8.93
N TYR A 202 0.39 11.83 10.04
CA TYR A 202 0.95 12.42 11.25
C TYR A 202 2.01 11.50 11.86
N ASN A 203 3.17 12.08 12.18
CA ASN A 203 4.28 11.37 12.81
C ASN A 203 4.72 10.11 12.03
N CYS A 204 4.81 10.23 10.70
CA CYS A 204 5.16 9.13 9.82
C CYS A 204 6.48 9.39 9.10
N PHE A 205 7.22 8.34 8.76
CA PHE A 205 8.48 8.50 8.04
C PHE A 205 8.81 7.38 7.06
N ALA A 206 9.66 7.70 6.09
CA ALA A 206 10.20 6.75 5.12
C ALA A 206 11.73 6.81 5.08
N THR A 207 12.39 5.67 5.06
CA THR A 207 13.86 5.54 5.01
C THR A 207 14.36 4.82 3.77
N GLY A 208 13.51 4.06 3.08
CA GLY A 208 13.90 3.29 1.91
C GLY A 208 14.15 4.17 0.68
N ASP A 209 15.13 3.77 -0.13
CA ASP A 209 15.49 4.47 -1.36
C ASP A 209 14.44 4.30 -2.45
N ILE A 210 14.27 5.35 -3.26
CA ILE A 210 13.36 5.38 -4.40
C ILE A 210 14.13 5.63 -5.68
N ASN A 211 14.25 4.59 -6.49
CA ASN A 211 14.90 4.62 -7.79
C ASN A 211 13.85 4.61 -8.91
N GLY A 212 13.46 5.80 -9.37
CA GLY A 212 12.56 5.98 -10.50
C GLY A 212 13.17 5.52 -11.83
N ALA A 213 12.33 5.31 -12.85
CA ALA A 213 12.76 4.86 -14.18
C ALA A 213 13.72 5.82 -14.90
N GLY A 214 13.68 7.11 -14.56
CA GLY A 214 14.59 8.10 -15.13
C GLY A 214 14.28 8.45 -16.60
N HIS A 215 13.09 8.10 -17.11
CA HIS A 215 12.75 8.32 -18.52
C HIS A 215 11.27 8.67 -18.80
N SER A 216 10.43 8.91 -17.79
CA SER A 216 9.02 9.32 -17.99
C SER A 216 8.79 10.80 -17.70
N ASN A 217 8.06 11.49 -18.59
CA ASN A 217 7.60 12.87 -18.42
C ASN A 217 6.30 12.98 -17.59
N THR A 218 5.97 11.92 -16.85
CA THR A 218 4.80 11.86 -15.96
C THR A 218 5.15 11.38 -14.56
N GLU A 219 6.44 11.31 -14.22
CA GLU A 219 6.95 10.90 -12.90
C GLU A 219 6.81 12.02 -11.86
N TYR A 220 6.15 11.72 -10.75
CA TYR A 220 6.04 12.54 -9.56
C TYR A 220 6.47 11.71 -8.36
N ILE A 221 7.71 11.93 -7.92
CA ILE A 221 8.37 11.13 -6.89
C ILE A 221 8.63 12.01 -5.67
N GLY A 222 8.08 11.61 -4.53
CA GLY A 222 8.34 12.23 -3.24
C GLY A 222 9.02 11.24 -2.30
N GLY A 223 9.98 11.69 -1.49
CA GLY A 223 10.57 10.81 -0.48
C GLY A 223 9.55 10.27 0.51
N LEU A 224 8.42 10.97 0.75
CA LEU A 224 7.31 10.48 1.57
C LEU A 224 6.02 10.30 0.75
N CYS A 225 5.63 11.28 -0.05
CA CYS A 225 4.38 11.25 -0.81
C CYS A 225 4.58 11.64 -2.29
N GLY A 226 4.14 10.79 -3.23
CA GLY A 226 4.25 11.10 -4.66
C GLY A 226 3.40 12.31 -5.06
N ARG A 227 2.08 12.21 -4.84
CA ARG A 227 1.14 13.30 -5.03
C ARG A 227 0.34 13.59 -3.77
N PHE A 228 0.54 14.79 -3.25
CA PHE A 228 -0.20 15.32 -2.12
C PHE A 228 -1.35 16.22 -2.60
N GLY A 229 -2.57 15.80 -2.29
CA GLY A 229 -3.82 16.28 -2.88
C GLY A 229 -4.59 17.30 -2.05
N SER A 230 -5.79 17.62 -2.50
CA SER A 230 -6.72 18.51 -1.79
C SER A 230 -7.05 18.00 -0.39
N SER A 231 -7.15 18.94 0.56
CA SER A 231 -7.50 18.70 1.96
C SER A 231 -6.68 17.64 2.68
N ALA A 232 -5.52 17.24 2.14
CA ALA A 232 -4.60 16.37 2.83
C ALA A 232 -3.73 17.18 3.81
N THR A 233 -3.47 16.62 4.98
CA THR A 233 -2.61 17.21 6.02
C THR A 233 -1.41 16.31 6.27
N MET A 234 -0.23 16.90 6.36
CA MET A 234 1.01 16.21 6.73
C MET A 234 1.73 16.97 7.84
N GLU A 235 1.99 16.30 8.95
CA GLU A 235 2.66 16.92 10.10
C GLU A 235 3.64 15.99 10.81
N TYR A 236 4.80 16.52 11.23
CA TYR A 236 5.84 15.76 11.93
C TYR A 236 6.35 14.55 11.13
N CYS A 237 6.40 14.68 9.81
CA CYS A 237 6.80 13.59 8.94
C CYS A 237 8.14 13.88 8.28
N TYR A 238 8.92 12.86 7.98
CA TYR A 238 10.22 13.06 7.31
C TYR A 238 10.54 11.91 6.37
N SER A 239 11.41 12.17 5.40
CA SER A 239 12.02 11.12 4.59
C SER A 239 13.54 11.27 4.60
N THR A 240 14.25 10.15 4.54
CA THR A 240 15.72 10.10 4.57
C THR A 240 16.34 9.24 3.48
N GLY A 241 15.55 8.44 2.76
CA GLY A 241 16.05 7.65 1.64
C GLY A 241 16.41 8.52 0.45
N ASP A 242 17.32 8.02 -0.39
CA ASP A 242 17.67 8.70 -1.64
C ASP A 242 16.51 8.64 -2.63
N VAL A 243 16.28 9.72 -3.36
CA VAL A 243 15.16 9.83 -4.31
C VAL A 243 15.67 10.25 -5.68
N GLU A 244 15.55 9.33 -6.64
CA GLU A 244 15.95 9.52 -8.03
C GLU A 244 14.74 9.42 -8.98
N GLY A 245 14.69 10.28 -10.01
CA GLY A 245 13.63 10.31 -11.01
C GLY A 245 13.88 11.35 -12.11
N ALA A 246 13.04 11.39 -13.14
CA ALA A 246 13.28 12.24 -14.33
C ALA A 246 12.42 13.49 -14.48
N TYR A 247 11.32 13.65 -13.73
CA TYR A 247 10.38 14.75 -13.96
C TYR A 247 10.16 15.64 -12.73
N PHE A 248 9.25 15.30 -11.82
CA PHE A 248 9.08 16.03 -10.56
C PHE A 248 9.56 15.18 -9.40
N VAL A 249 10.70 15.56 -8.82
CA VAL A 249 11.33 14.84 -7.71
C VAL A 249 11.47 15.79 -6.52
N GLY A 250 10.92 15.40 -5.38
CA GLY A 250 11.01 16.16 -4.13
C GLY A 250 11.41 15.26 -2.96
N GLY A 251 12.25 15.77 -2.06
CA GLY A 251 12.69 15.01 -0.89
C GLY A 251 11.56 14.61 0.07
N LEU A 252 10.43 15.33 0.06
CA LEU A 252 9.24 14.99 0.85
C LEU A 252 8.04 14.69 -0.05
N VAL A 253 7.68 15.63 -0.93
CA VAL A 253 6.51 15.54 -1.83
C VAL A 253 6.93 15.79 -3.27
N GLY A 254 6.54 14.91 -4.19
CA GLY A 254 6.83 15.06 -5.62
C GLY A 254 5.93 16.10 -6.30
N GLN A 255 4.64 16.07 -6.01
CA GLN A 255 3.67 17.06 -6.48
C GLN A 255 2.68 17.43 -5.39
N TYR A 256 2.51 18.74 -5.17
CA TYR A 256 1.37 19.28 -4.45
C TYR A 256 0.30 19.73 -5.45
N TYR A 257 -0.93 19.21 -5.34
CA TYR A 257 -2.04 19.55 -6.22
C TYR A 257 -3.35 19.70 -5.44
N GLY A 258 -3.97 20.87 -5.52
CA GLY A 258 -5.28 21.12 -4.92
C GLY A 258 -5.27 22.29 -3.94
N SER A 259 -6.31 22.35 -3.11
CA SER A 259 -6.50 23.40 -2.10
C SER A 259 -6.86 22.78 -0.74
N GLY A 260 -6.73 23.57 0.32
CA GLY A 260 -7.13 23.16 1.69
C GLY A 260 -6.13 22.25 2.42
N GLY A 261 -5.14 21.69 1.72
CA GLY A 261 -4.07 20.91 2.34
C GLY A 261 -2.95 21.75 2.93
N TYR A 262 -2.19 21.19 3.86
CA TYR A 262 -0.99 21.81 4.41
C TYR A 262 0.04 20.78 4.87
N ILE A 263 1.30 21.18 4.75
CA ILE A 263 2.48 20.43 5.20
C ILE A 263 3.18 21.30 6.24
N ARG A 264 3.46 20.78 7.44
CA ARG A 264 4.15 21.55 8.48
C ARG A 264 5.00 20.67 9.37
N LYS A 265 6.13 21.19 9.84
CA LYS A 265 7.07 20.47 10.73
C LYS A 265 7.55 19.15 10.09
N CYS A 266 7.87 19.19 8.81
CA CYS A 266 8.39 18.09 8.01
C CYS A 266 9.73 18.46 7.37
#